data_AF-A0A7W8IS86-F1
#
_entry.id   AF-A0A7W8IS86-F1
#
_cell.length_a   1.000
_cell.length_b   1.000
_cell.length_c   1.000
_cell.angle_alpha   90.00
_cell.angle_beta   90.00
_cell.angle_gamma   90.00
#
_symmetry.space_group_name_H-M   'P 1'
#
loop_
_entity.id
_entity.type
_entity.pdbx_description
1 polymer ?
#
loop_
_entity_poly.entity_id
_entity_poly.type
_entity_poly.pdbx_seq_one_letter_code
_entity_poly.pdbx_strand_id
1 'polypeptide(L)'
;TVDVFEDNVLVREALETVPAGTVLVVDGKGSRNCALLGDRLAQIACERGLAGVIINGCIRDSAEIAAMPLGVMAIGTCPVKSKKEGKGSRDAVLEFGGVRWEPGTYVYADSDGIVVSQTKLSEK
;
A
#
# COMPACT_ATOMS: atom_id res chain seq x y z
N THR A 1 1.31 -6.94 5.00
CA THR A 1 1.64 -6.99 3.55
C THR A 1 0.49 -7.61 2.81
N VAL A 2 0.33 -7.33 1.51
CA VAL A 2 -0.72 -7.93 0.66
C VAL A 2 -0.14 -8.26 -0.71
N ASP A 3 -0.29 -9.50 -1.16
CA ASP A 3 0.11 -9.95 -2.48
C ASP A 3 -1.13 -10.12 -3.37
N VAL A 4 -1.22 -9.36 -4.47
CA VAL A 4 -2.37 -9.36 -5.38
C VAL A 4 -1.92 -9.19 -6.83
N PHE A 5 -2.83 -9.51 -7.76
CA PHE A 5 -2.64 -9.16 -9.17
C PHE A 5 -3.93 -8.56 -9.73
N GLU A 6 -3.90 -7.24 -9.98
CA GLU A 6 -5.00 -6.49 -10.57
C GLU A 6 -6.35 -6.63 -9.83
N ASP A 7 -6.30 -6.91 -8.52
CA ASP A 7 -7.43 -7.06 -7.62
C ASP A 7 -7.13 -6.35 -6.30
N ASN A 8 -8.11 -5.69 -5.69
CA ASN A 8 -7.89 -4.94 -4.44
C ASN A 8 -8.93 -5.24 -3.36
N VAL A 9 -9.63 -6.37 -3.42
CA VAL A 9 -10.51 -6.80 -2.32
C VAL A 9 -9.69 -6.99 -1.04
N LEU A 10 -8.59 -7.73 -1.13
CA LEU A 10 -7.70 -7.95 0.03
C LEU A 10 -6.96 -6.69 0.48
N VAL A 11 -6.70 -5.75 -0.44
CA VAL A 11 -6.16 -4.43 -0.10
C VAL A 11 -7.16 -3.66 0.75
N ARG A 12 -8.43 -3.62 0.35
CA ARG A 12 -9.50 -2.99 1.12
C ARG A 12 -9.66 -3.65 2.49
N GLU A 13 -9.75 -4.97 2.55
CA GLU A 13 -9.87 -5.68 3.82
C GLU A 13 -8.68 -5.41 4.77
N ALA A 14 -7.46 -5.34 4.23
CA ALA A 14 -6.30 -4.98 5.02
C ALA A 14 -6.42 -3.54 5.54
N LEU A 15 -6.79 -2.58 4.68
CA LEU A 15 -7.04 -1.20 5.09
C LEU A 15 -8.11 -1.08 6.18
N GLU A 16 -9.12 -1.95 6.20
CA GLU A 16 -10.19 -1.97 7.20
C GLU A 16 -9.81 -2.69 8.50
N THR A 17 -8.70 -3.44 8.55
CA THR A 17 -8.38 -4.33 9.69
C THR A 17 -7.01 -4.11 10.35
N VAL A 18 -6.00 -3.60 9.65
CA VAL A 18 -4.65 -3.41 10.24
C VAL A 18 -4.65 -2.38 11.38
N PRO A 19 -3.74 -2.47 12.37
CA PRO A 19 -3.65 -1.47 13.44
C PRO A 19 -3.37 -0.04 12.94
N ALA A 20 -3.78 0.96 13.71
CA ALA A 20 -3.36 2.35 13.48
C ALA A 20 -1.82 2.47 13.50
N GLY A 21 -1.27 3.42 12.74
CA GLY A 21 0.17 3.60 12.54
C GLY A 21 0.82 2.59 11.59
N THR A 22 0.08 1.60 11.08
CA THR A 22 0.61 0.62 10.12
C THR A 22 0.89 1.28 8.77
N VAL A 23 1.99 0.89 8.13
CA VAL A 23 2.22 1.10 6.70
C VAL A 23 1.79 -0.17 5.95
N LEU A 24 0.80 -0.05 5.07
CA LEU A 24 0.35 -1.17 4.26
C LEU A 24 1.21 -1.30 3.00
N VAL A 25 1.94 -2.40 2.87
CA VAL A 25 2.73 -2.72 1.67
C VAL A 25 1.96 -3.70 0.80
N VAL A 26 1.74 -3.33 -0.47
CA VAL A 26 1.00 -4.10 -1.47
C VAL A 26 1.92 -4.42 -2.65
N ASP A 27 2.09 -5.70 -2.95
CA ASP A 27 2.69 -6.13 -4.21
C ASP A 27 1.59 -6.37 -5.25
N GLY A 28 1.48 -5.46 -6.22
CA GLY A 28 0.58 -5.54 -7.37
C GLY A 28 1.27 -6.09 -8.63
N LYS A 29 2.44 -6.71 -8.47
CA LYS A 29 3.32 -7.20 -9.56
C LYS A 29 3.78 -6.11 -10.52
N GLY A 30 3.78 -4.84 -10.08
CA GLY A 30 4.13 -3.70 -10.91
C GLY A 30 3.18 -3.47 -12.08
N SER A 31 1.97 -4.04 -12.06
CA SER A 31 1.00 -3.84 -13.15
C SER A 31 0.60 -2.37 -13.25
N ARG A 32 0.56 -1.88 -14.49
CA ARG A 32 0.06 -0.54 -14.85
C ARG A 32 -1.34 -0.56 -15.48
N ASN A 33 -1.96 -1.75 -15.56
CA ASN A 33 -3.24 -1.93 -16.25
C ASN A 33 -4.45 -1.47 -15.45
N CYS A 34 -4.33 -1.38 -14.11
CA CYS A 34 -5.38 -0.89 -13.24
C CYS A 34 -4.82 -0.27 -11.95
N ALA A 35 -5.65 0.48 -11.25
CA ALA A 35 -5.35 1.03 -9.94
C ALA A 35 -5.80 0.11 -8.81
N LEU A 36 -4.92 -0.09 -7.84
CA LEU A 36 -5.19 -0.88 -6.62
C LEU A 36 -5.72 -0.01 -5.47
N LEU A 37 -5.44 1.29 -5.48
CA LEU A 37 -5.91 2.29 -4.51
C LEU A 37 -6.51 3.49 -5.25
N GLY A 38 -7.60 4.02 -4.71
CA GLY A 38 -8.19 5.31 -5.07
C GLY A 38 -8.62 6.06 -3.82
N ASP A 39 -9.21 7.24 -4.00
CA ASP A 39 -9.61 8.17 -2.95
C ASP A 39 -10.39 7.51 -1.80
N ARG A 40 -11.39 6.68 -2.12
CA ARG A 40 -12.23 6.01 -1.10
C ARG A 40 -11.44 5.06 -0.21
N LEU A 41 -10.48 4.33 -0.77
CA LEU A 41 -9.63 3.42 0.02
C LEU A 41 -8.60 4.22 0.83
N ALA A 42 -8.04 5.29 0.24
CA ALA A 42 -7.15 6.20 0.96
C ALA A 42 -7.87 6.89 2.13
N GLN A 43 -9.16 7.23 1.98
CA GLN A 43 -9.98 7.79 3.04
C GLN A 43 -10.15 6.80 4.21
N ILE A 44 -10.40 5.52 3.93
CA ILE A 44 -10.44 4.47 4.98
C ILE A 44 -9.11 4.43 5.74
N ALA A 45 -7.98 4.53 5.02
CA ALA A 45 -6.66 4.55 5.64
C ALA A 45 -6.48 5.77 6.57
N CYS A 46 -6.94 6.95 6.15
CA CYS A 46 -6.93 8.16 6.96
C CYS A 46 -7.80 8.02 8.21
N GLU A 47 -9.06 7.58 8.05
CA GLU A 47 -10.02 7.43 9.15
C GLU A 47 -9.56 6.43 10.21
N ARG A 48 -8.82 5.40 9.79
CA ARG A 48 -8.24 4.39 10.69
C ARG A 48 -6.84 4.74 11.20
N GLY A 49 -6.31 5.91 10.83
CA GLY A 49 -5.02 6.41 11.30
C GLY A 49 -3.83 5.57 10.82
N LEU A 50 -3.87 5.02 9.61
CA LEU A 50 -2.70 4.38 9.01
C LEU A 50 -1.60 5.42 8.72
N ALA A 51 -0.34 5.01 8.84
CA ALA A 51 0.79 5.89 8.53
C ALA A 51 0.95 6.09 7.01
N GLY A 52 0.65 5.04 6.22
CA GLY A 52 0.74 5.14 4.77
C GLY A 52 0.49 3.83 4.02
N VAL A 53 0.60 3.90 2.70
CA VAL A 53 0.45 2.76 1.77
C VAL A 53 1.57 2.81 0.72
N ILE A 54 2.27 1.70 0.54
CA ILE A 54 3.28 1.49 -0.52
C ILE A 54 2.73 0.45 -1.48
N ILE A 55 2.67 0.78 -2.77
CA ILE A 55 2.06 -0.08 -3.80
C ILE A 55 3.06 -0.30 -4.94
N ASN A 56 3.50 -1.55 -5.11
CA ASN A 56 4.15 -1.98 -6.34
C ASN A 56 3.10 -2.18 -7.45
N GLY A 57 2.53 -1.08 -7.92
CA GLY A 57 1.40 -1.02 -8.85
C GLY A 57 0.86 0.41 -8.94
N CYS A 58 -0.18 0.62 -9.75
CA CYS A 58 -0.75 1.95 -9.94
C CYS A 58 -1.83 2.32 -8.90
N ILE A 59 -2.05 3.62 -8.75
CA ILE A 59 -3.20 4.22 -8.04
C ILE A 59 -4.04 5.06 -9.00
N ARG A 60 -5.14 5.62 -8.50
CA ARG A 60 -5.92 6.65 -9.19
C ARG A 60 -6.40 7.69 -8.19
N ASP A 61 -7.10 8.72 -8.67
CA ASP A 61 -7.61 9.81 -7.84
C ASP A 61 -6.44 10.51 -7.09
N SER A 62 -5.30 10.66 -7.79
CA SER A 62 -4.04 11.08 -7.19
C SER A 62 -4.07 12.53 -6.72
N ALA A 63 -4.90 13.38 -7.33
CA ALA A 63 -5.07 14.76 -6.90
C ALA A 63 -5.79 14.83 -5.55
N GLU A 64 -6.82 14.02 -5.38
CA GLU A 64 -7.57 13.86 -4.14
C GLU A 64 -6.68 13.26 -3.05
N ILE A 65 -5.95 12.18 -3.37
CA ILE A 65 -5.01 11.53 -2.43
C ILE A 65 -3.91 12.49 -1.99
N ALA A 66 -3.38 13.34 -2.88
CA ALA A 66 -2.33 14.30 -2.53
C ALA A 66 -2.78 15.35 -1.50
N ALA A 67 -4.09 15.57 -1.33
CA ALA A 67 -4.66 16.45 -0.32
C ALA A 67 -4.97 15.73 1.01
N MET A 68 -4.80 14.40 1.08
CA MET A 68 -5.08 13.62 2.29
C MET A 68 -3.86 13.54 3.22
N PRO A 69 -4.06 13.48 4.55
CA PRO A 69 -2.97 13.31 5.53
C PRO A 69 -2.51 11.84 5.59
N LEU A 70 -2.07 11.28 4.46
CA LEU A 70 -1.66 9.88 4.32
C LEU A 70 -0.44 9.77 3.40
N GLY A 71 0.60 9.06 3.83
CA GLY A 71 1.73 8.74 2.96
C GLY A 71 1.30 7.73 1.88
N VAL A 72 1.47 8.04 0.60
CA VAL A 72 1.17 7.11 -0.50
C VAL A 72 2.33 7.10 -1.49
N MET A 73 2.87 5.91 -1.74
CA MET A 73 3.88 5.69 -2.79
C MET A 73 3.40 4.60 -3.75
N ALA A 74 3.52 4.88 -5.04
CA ALA A 74 3.10 3.99 -6.11
C ALA A 74 3.98 4.20 -7.34
N ILE A 75 4.02 3.21 -8.25
CA ILE A 75 4.85 3.29 -9.47
C ILE A 75 4.24 4.19 -10.57
N GLY A 76 2.99 4.64 -10.40
CA GLY A 76 2.29 5.49 -11.34
C GLY A 76 0.78 5.55 -11.10
N THR A 77 0.07 6.13 -12.06
CA THR A 77 -1.40 6.28 -12.04
C THR A 77 -2.06 5.51 -13.18
N CYS A 78 -3.23 4.92 -12.95
CA CYS A 78 -4.06 4.31 -13.98
C CYS A 78 -5.56 4.52 -13.67
N PRO A 79 -6.37 5.09 -14.57
CA PRO A 79 -7.78 5.40 -14.28
C PRO A 79 -8.66 4.14 -14.14
N VAL A 80 -8.22 3.01 -14.70
CA VAL A 80 -9.00 1.76 -14.73
C VAL A 80 -9.06 1.15 -13.32
N LYS A 81 -10.26 0.80 -12.86
CA LYS A 81 -10.44 0.08 -11.59
C LYS A 81 -9.92 -1.35 -11.68
N SER A 82 -9.35 -1.86 -10.59
CA SER A 82 -9.02 -3.28 -10.44
C SER A 82 -10.26 -4.19 -10.41
N LYS A 83 -10.02 -5.49 -10.56
CA LYS A 83 -10.98 -6.56 -10.32
C LYS A 83 -11.39 -6.62 -8.85
N LYS A 84 -12.47 -7.37 -8.60
CA LYS A 84 -13.13 -7.52 -7.29
C LYS A 84 -13.47 -8.98 -7.00
N GLU A 85 -12.53 -9.88 -7.26
CA GLU A 85 -12.64 -11.33 -7.15
C GLU A 85 -12.10 -11.87 -5.83
N GLY A 86 -11.33 -11.10 -5.05
CA GLY A 86 -10.80 -11.59 -3.76
C GLY A 86 -9.54 -12.44 -3.88
N LYS A 87 -8.86 -12.41 -5.03
CA LYS A 87 -7.65 -13.20 -5.27
C LYS A 87 -6.41 -12.54 -4.65
N GLY A 88 -5.52 -13.36 -4.12
CA GLY A 88 -4.25 -12.94 -3.53
C GLY A 88 -4.03 -13.55 -2.15
N SER A 89 -3.13 -12.97 -1.39
CA SER A 89 -2.88 -13.36 0.00
C SER A 89 -2.53 -12.15 0.86
N ARG A 90 -2.87 -12.24 2.15
CA ARG A 90 -2.48 -11.26 3.18
C ARG A 90 -1.37 -11.85 4.02
N ASP A 91 -0.58 -10.96 4.61
CA ASP A 91 0.53 -11.31 5.52
C ASP A 91 1.56 -12.25 4.87
N ALA A 92 1.68 -12.15 3.53
CA ALA A 92 2.69 -12.84 2.75
C ALA A 92 4.02 -12.09 2.80
N VAL A 93 5.12 -12.83 2.67
CA VAL A 93 6.41 -12.22 2.35
C VAL A 93 6.38 -11.78 0.89
N LEU A 94 6.72 -10.53 0.63
CA LEU A 94 6.78 -9.95 -0.72
C LEU A 94 8.22 -9.75 -1.16
N GLU A 95 8.47 -9.80 -2.47
CA GLU A 95 9.80 -9.56 -3.05
C GLU A 95 9.67 -8.64 -4.27
N PHE A 96 9.98 -7.36 -4.10
CA PHE A 96 9.99 -6.37 -5.19
C PHE A 96 10.93 -5.21 -4.86
N GLY A 97 11.38 -4.49 -5.90
CA GLY A 97 12.34 -3.40 -5.73
C GLY A 97 13.70 -3.84 -5.17
N GLY A 98 14.05 -5.13 -5.32
CA GLY A 98 15.24 -5.72 -4.71
C GLY A 98 15.17 -5.86 -3.18
N VAL A 99 13.98 -5.66 -2.59
CA VAL A 99 13.75 -5.71 -1.14
C VAL A 99 12.79 -6.85 -0.82
N ARG A 100 13.06 -7.51 0.31
CA ARG A 100 12.18 -8.51 0.93
C ARG A 100 11.33 -7.83 1.99
N TRP A 101 10.01 -7.92 1.85
CA TRP A 101 9.04 -7.26 2.71
C TRP A 101 8.34 -8.31 3.58
N GLU A 102 8.66 -8.31 4.87
CA GLU A 102 8.11 -9.29 5.82
C GLU A 102 7.08 -8.62 6.74
N PRO A 103 5.92 -9.25 7.00
CA PRO A 103 4.99 -8.76 8.01
C PRO A 103 5.68 -8.52 9.36
N GLY A 104 5.35 -7.41 10.02
CA GLY A 104 5.92 -7.04 11.32
C GLY A 104 7.25 -6.28 11.26
N THR A 105 7.84 -6.11 10.07
CA THR A 105 9.01 -5.24 9.90
C THR A 105 8.62 -3.77 9.87
N TYR A 106 9.61 -2.91 10.10
CA TYR A 106 9.47 -1.45 10.08
C TYR A 106 9.88 -0.91 8.72
N VAL A 107 9.12 0.05 8.21
CA VAL A 107 9.42 0.76 6.97
C VAL A 107 9.41 2.26 7.25
N TYR A 108 10.39 2.95 6.67
CA TYR A 108 10.54 4.39 6.71
C TYR A 108 10.59 4.89 5.28
N ALA A 109 9.83 5.94 4.98
CA ALA A 109 9.67 6.44 3.62
C ALA A 109 9.59 7.97 3.63
N ASP A 110 10.30 8.59 2.69
CA ASP A 110 10.30 10.03 2.45
C ASP A 110 10.46 10.33 0.95
N SER A 111 10.75 11.58 0.58
CA SER A 111 10.92 11.95 -0.83
C SER A 111 12.14 11.31 -1.50
N ASP A 112 13.15 10.89 -0.73
CA ASP A 112 14.40 10.35 -1.25
C ASP A 112 14.30 8.84 -1.47
N GLY A 113 13.56 8.13 -0.62
CA GLY A 113 13.30 6.72 -0.85
C GLY A 113 12.61 5.98 0.29
N ILE A 114 12.79 4.66 0.28
CA ILE A 114 12.19 3.73 1.23
C ILE A 114 13.29 2.85 1.81
N VAL A 115 13.31 2.68 3.12
CA VAL A 115 14.19 1.75 3.84
C VAL A 115 13.38 0.83 4.75
N VAL A 116 13.83 -0.42 4.87
CA VAL A 116 13.19 -1.45 5.69
C VAL A 116 14.15 -1.89 6.79
N SER A 117 13.62 -2.09 8.00
CA SER A 117 14.38 -2.56 9.16
C SER A 117 13.62 -3.65 9.91
N GLN A 118 14.36 -4.66 10.37
CA GLN A 118 13.84 -5.72 11.23
C GLN A 118 13.55 -5.21 12.66
N THR A 119 14.09 -4.06 13.03
CA THR A 119 13.89 -3.43 14.35
C THR A 119 13.50 -1.97 14.22
N LYS A 120 12.79 -1.44 15.23
CA LYS A 120 12.40 -0.02 15.26
C LYS A 120 13.64 0.85 15.42
N LEU A 121 13.89 1.75 14.48
CA LEU A 121 15.05 2.65 14.45
C LEU A 121 14.80 4.01 15.14
N SER A 122 13.55 4.45 15.26
CA SER A 122 13.18 5.74 15.87
C SER A 122 11.81 5.65 16.54
N GLU A 123 11.65 6.35 17.66
CA GLU A 123 10.38 6.52 18.40
C GLU A 123 9.64 7.83 18.11
N LYS A 124 10.26 8.75 17.38
CA LYS A 124 9.65 10.04 17.05
C LYS A 124 8.39 9.89 16.21
#